data_AF-A0A848WFU6-F1
#
_entry.id   AF-A0A848WFU6-F1
#
_cell.length_a   1.000
_cell.length_b   1.000
_cell.length_c   1.000
_cell.angle_alpha   90.00
_cell.angle_beta   90.00
_cell.angle_gamma   90.00
#
_symmetry.space_group_name_H-M   'P 1'
#
loop_
_entity.id
_entity.type
_entity.pdbx_description
1 polymer ?
#
loop_
_entity_poly.entity_id
_entity_poly.type
_entity_poly.pdbx_seq_one_letter_code
_entity_poly.pdbx_strand_id
1 'polypeptide(L)'
;KITTYRKLAEAALEKIDGALDRMTNEWTCRIPLPGGDFPVRDVAKQRATLQAKLPFLDAKVVHRLFRQYGTQAESIFESATSLDHCGANLGHGVTGREVDWAIENEWVCTADDFLWRRSKLGLHFSPDEVANLEDYIAGKLAA
;
A
#
# COMPACT_ATOMS: atom_id res chain seq x y z
N LYS A 1 19.11 7.68 10.95
CA LYS A 1 17.78 8.37 11.07
C LYS A 1 16.95 7.99 9.85
N ILE A 2 15.61 8.13 9.89
CA ILE A 2 14.78 7.91 8.70
C ILE A 2 15.26 8.80 7.54
N THR A 3 15.70 10.03 7.80
CA THR A 3 16.22 10.95 6.77
C THR A 3 17.50 10.49 6.07
N THR A 4 18.26 9.55 6.65
CA THR A 4 19.57 9.10 6.13
C THR A 4 19.56 7.64 5.68
N TYR A 5 18.40 6.97 5.68
CA TYR A 5 18.31 5.52 5.48
C TYR A 5 18.93 5.07 4.16
N ARG A 6 18.65 5.77 3.06
CA ARG A 6 19.12 5.42 1.71
C ARG A 6 20.65 5.46 1.62
N LYS A 7 21.28 6.56 2.06
CA LYS A 7 22.75 6.70 2.03
C LYS A 7 23.43 5.73 2.99
N LEU A 8 22.79 5.41 4.12
CA LEU A 8 23.29 4.37 5.04
C LEU A 8 23.22 2.98 4.40
N ALA A 9 22.16 2.66 3.66
CA ALA A 9 22.06 1.41 2.92
C ALA A 9 23.12 1.31 1.81
N GLU A 10 23.38 2.39 1.07
CA GLU A 10 24.47 2.44 0.07
C GLU A 10 25.85 2.18 0.72
N ALA A 11 26.16 2.85 1.84
CA ALA A 11 27.41 2.63 2.56
C ALA A 11 27.54 1.21 3.15
N ALA A 12 26.42 0.56 3.49
CA ALA A 12 26.43 -0.84 3.91
C ALA A 12 26.74 -1.77 2.74
N LEU A 13 26.19 -1.49 1.55
CA LEU A 13 26.44 -2.28 0.34
C LEU A 13 27.91 -2.21 -0.10
N GLU A 14 28.55 -1.04 -0.02
CA GLU A 14 29.99 -0.88 -0.30
C GLU A 14 30.86 -1.82 0.54
N LYS A 15 30.52 -2.00 1.83
CA LYS A 15 31.24 -2.93 2.71
C LYS A 15 31.01 -4.39 2.34
N ILE A 16 29.79 -4.74 1.96
CA ILE A 16 29.41 -6.10 1.54
C ILE A 16 30.12 -6.44 0.23
N ASP A 17 30.12 -5.52 -0.73
CA ASP A 17 30.78 -5.66 -2.02
C ASP A 17 32.28 -5.94 -1.87
N GLY A 18 32.96 -5.21 -0.98
CA GLY A 18 34.37 -5.48 -0.65
C GLY A 18 34.62 -6.87 -0.06
N ALA A 19 33.67 -7.44 0.68
CA ALA A 19 33.78 -8.79 1.24
C ALA A 19 33.44 -9.90 0.22
N LEU A 20 32.66 -9.59 -0.81
CA LEU A 20 32.21 -10.54 -1.84
C LEU A 20 33.01 -10.46 -3.14
N ASP A 21 34.04 -9.61 -3.21
CA ASP A 21 34.79 -9.29 -4.44
C ASP A 21 33.85 -8.89 -5.59
N ARG A 22 32.89 -8.02 -5.27
CA ARG A 22 31.89 -7.47 -6.21
C ARG A 22 31.96 -5.96 -6.21
N MET A 23 31.34 -5.36 -7.23
CA MET A 23 31.19 -3.92 -7.31
C MET A 23 29.79 -3.56 -7.84
N THR A 24 28.98 -2.97 -6.98
CA THR A 24 27.64 -2.47 -7.29
C THR A 24 27.69 -0.95 -7.37
N ASN A 25 27.26 -0.38 -8.50
CA ASN A 25 27.18 1.07 -8.67
C ASN A 25 26.03 1.68 -7.86
N GLU A 26 26.17 2.91 -7.38
CA GLU A 26 25.06 3.65 -6.77
C GLU A 26 23.92 3.85 -7.77
N TRP A 27 22.72 3.35 -7.45
CA TRP A 27 21.54 3.42 -8.32
C TRP A 27 20.27 3.89 -7.61
N THR A 28 20.18 3.73 -6.29
CA THR A 28 18.92 3.92 -5.53
C THR A 28 18.37 5.34 -5.55
N CYS A 29 19.21 6.35 -5.83
CA CYS A 29 18.77 7.74 -5.95
C CYS A 29 17.98 8.03 -7.23
N ARG A 30 18.03 7.14 -8.22
CA ARG A 30 17.42 7.32 -9.55
C ARG A 30 16.19 6.44 -9.79
N ILE A 31 15.90 5.52 -8.89
CA ILE A 31 14.78 4.58 -9.04
C ILE A 31 13.67 4.98 -8.05
N PRO A 32 12.43 5.18 -8.54
CA PRO A 32 11.30 5.43 -7.66
C PRO A 32 11.04 4.21 -6.78
N LEU A 33 10.58 4.45 -5.56
CA LEU A 33 10.04 3.37 -4.73
C LEU A 33 8.68 2.89 -5.31
N PRO A 34 8.26 1.64 -5.03
CA PRO A 34 6.97 1.13 -5.44
C PRO A 34 5.82 2.09 -5.08
N GLY A 35 4.86 2.24 -6.00
CA GLY A 35 3.76 3.19 -5.87
C GLY A 35 4.12 4.65 -6.16
N GLY A 36 5.40 5.02 -6.18
CA GLY A 36 5.90 6.38 -6.40
C GLY A 36 6.39 6.69 -7.82
N ASP A 37 6.06 5.84 -8.81
CA ASP A 37 6.57 5.97 -10.18
C ASP A 37 5.80 7.02 -11.01
N PHE A 38 5.87 8.26 -10.55
CA PHE A 38 5.30 9.42 -11.25
C PHE A 38 5.89 10.75 -10.73
N PRO A 39 5.91 11.81 -11.54
CA PRO A 39 6.34 13.12 -11.08
C PRO A 39 5.40 13.71 -10.01
N VAL A 40 5.95 14.35 -8.98
CA VAL A 40 5.17 14.99 -7.90
C VAL A 40 4.15 16.01 -8.43
N ARG A 41 4.48 16.75 -9.50
CA ARG A 41 3.56 17.70 -10.14
C ARG A 41 2.29 17.05 -10.70
N ASP A 42 2.32 15.74 -10.96
CA ASP A 42 1.23 15.00 -11.58
C ASP A 42 0.30 14.32 -10.55
N VAL A 43 0.52 14.51 -9.24
CA VAL A 43 -0.33 13.95 -8.15
C VAL A 43 -1.82 14.19 -8.41
N ALA A 44 -2.20 15.43 -8.74
CA ALA A 44 -3.60 15.79 -8.95
C ALA A 44 -4.19 15.07 -10.17
N LYS A 45 -3.41 14.96 -11.26
CA LYS A 45 -3.78 14.27 -12.48
C LYS A 45 -3.96 12.77 -12.23
N GLN A 46 -2.99 12.13 -11.59
CA GLN A 46 -3.02 10.69 -11.31
C GLN A 46 -4.21 10.31 -10.43
N ARG A 47 -4.48 11.08 -9.39
CA ARG A 47 -5.66 10.87 -8.54
C ARG A 47 -6.97 11.02 -9.32
N ALA A 48 -7.07 12.02 -10.21
CA ALA A 48 -8.25 12.18 -11.05
C ALA A 48 -8.43 11.01 -12.02
N THR A 49 -7.34 10.49 -12.59
CA THR A 49 -7.35 9.27 -13.40
C THR A 49 -7.84 8.06 -12.60
N LEU A 50 -7.35 7.87 -11.37
CA LEU A 50 -7.81 6.79 -10.49
C LEU A 50 -9.30 6.94 -10.15
N GLN A 51 -9.77 8.15 -9.85
CA GLN A 51 -11.18 8.42 -9.57
C GLN A 51 -12.08 8.08 -10.76
N ALA A 52 -11.65 8.39 -11.98
CA ALA A 52 -12.39 8.08 -13.19
C ALA A 52 -12.49 6.57 -13.43
N LYS A 53 -11.49 5.79 -13.00
CA LYS A 53 -11.50 4.32 -13.06
C LYS A 53 -12.35 3.69 -11.95
N LEU A 54 -12.48 4.35 -10.81
CA LEU A 54 -13.24 3.88 -9.64
C LEU A 54 -14.42 4.81 -9.32
N PRO A 55 -15.37 5.05 -10.26
CA PRO A 55 -16.45 6.02 -10.07
C PRO A 55 -17.46 5.59 -8.99
N PHE A 56 -17.45 4.31 -8.63
CA PHE A 56 -18.28 3.71 -7.58
C PHE A 56 -17.68 3.84 -6.17
N LEU A 57 -16.45 4.36 -6.03
CA LEU A 57 -15.85 4.69 -4.73
C LEU A 57 -15.96 6.20 -4.46
N ASP A 58 -16.26 6.54 -3.20
CA ASP A 58 -16.27 7.93 -2.73
C ASP A 58 -14.89 8.58 -2.98
N ALA A 59 -14.89 9.85 -3.40
CA ALA A 59 -13.68 10.62 -3.64
C ALA A 59 -12.74 10.69 -2.44
N LYS A 60 -13.27 10.64 -1.21
CA LYS A 60 -12.44 10.56 0.00
C LYS A 60 -11.68 9.23 0.10
N VAL A 61 -12.31 8.13 -0.30
CA VAL A 61 -11.70 6.79 -0.32
C VAL A 61 -10.62 6.73 -1.40
N VAL A 62 -10.92 7.19 -2.62
CA VAL A 62 -9.92 7.24 -3.70
C VAL A 62 -8.73 8.13 -3.32
N HIS A 63 -8.99 9.27 -2.67
CA HIS A 63 -7.93 10.12 -2.15
C HIS A 63 -7.05 9.41 -1.11
N ARG A 64 -7.66 8.68 -0.17
CA ARG A 64 -6.92 7.86 0.82
C ARG A 64 -6.07 6.80 0.13
N LEU A 65 -6.68 5.99 -0.74
CA LEU A 65 -6.01 4.92 -1.48
C LEU A 65 -4.79 5.45 -2.26
N PHE A 66 -4.95 6.56 -2.98
CA PHE A 66 -3.85 7.16 -3.72
C PHE A 66 -2.70 7.64 -2.81
N ARG A 67 -3.01 8.18 -1.63
CA ARG A 67 -1.96 8.59 -0.67
C ARG A 67 -1.23 7.41 -0.05
N GLN A 68 -1.89 6.27 0.06
CA GLN A 68 -1.35 5.07 0.70
C GLN A 68 -0.55 4.21 -0.28
N TYR A 69 -1.11 3.95 -1.47
CA TYR A 69 -0.54 3.00 -2.45
C TYR A 69 0.02 3.68 -3.71
N GLY A 70 -0.26 4.97 -3.92
CA GLY A 70 0.15 5.69 -5.12
C GLY A 70 -0.38 5.01 -6.39
N THR A 71 0.52 4.71 -7.33
CA THR A 71 0.17 4.03 -8.60
C THR A 71 -0.30 2.60 -8.43
N GLN A 72 0.06 1.91 -7.33
CA GLN A 72 -0.39 0.55 -7.07
C GLN A 72 -1.89 0.47 -6.78
N ALA A 73 -2.52 1.58 -6.38
CA ALA A 73 -3.97 1.63 -6.16
C ALA A 73 -4.77 1.21 -7.40
N GLU A 74 -4.26 1.44 -8.61
CA GLU A 74 -4.92 0.97 -9.82
C GLU A 74 -4.93 -0.56 -9.90
N SER A 75 -3.80 -1.21 -9.63
CA SER A 75 -3.66 -2.67 -9.67
C SER A 75 -4.55 -3.37 -8.64
N ILE A 76 -4.75 -2.77 -7.46
CA ILE A 76 -5.65 -3.30 -6.42
C ILE A 76 -7.07 -3.50 -6.96
N PHE A 77 -7.53 -2.59 -7.82
CA PHE A 77 -8.92 -2.51 -8.27
C PHE A 77 -9.10 -2.74 -9.78
N GLU A 78 -8.09 -3.25 -10.49
CA GLU A 78 -8.08 -3.34 -11.96
C GLU A 78 -9.32 -4.04 -12.55
N SER A 79 -9.84 -5.08 -11.89
CA SER A 79 -11.02 -5.83 -12.34
C SER A 79 -12.34 -5.41 -11.68
N ALA A 80 -12.34 -4.36 -10.85
CA ALA A 80 -13.55 -3.90 -10.16
C ALA A 80 -14.32 -2.90 -11.02
N THR A 81 -15.60 -3.18 -11.28
CA THR A 81 -16.49 -2.30 -12.06
C THR A 81 -17.67 -1.78 -11.25
N SER A 82 -17.81 -2.25 -10.01
CA SER A 82 -18.84 -1.87 -9.06
C SER A 82 -18.31 -2.00 -7.64
N LEU A 83 -19.04 -1.45 -6.67
CA LEU A 83 -18.70 -1.59 -5.26
C LEU A 83 -18.74 -3.06 -4.81
N ASP A 84 -19.68 -3.85 -5.32
CA ASP A 84 -19.80 -5.28 -5.01
C ASP A 84 -18.58 -6.07 -5.48
N HIS A 85 -17.94 -5.66 -6.58
CA HIS A 85 -16.72 -6.28 -7.05
C HIS A 85 -15.53 -6.02 -6.11
N CYS A 86 -15.59 -5.01 -5.23
CA CYS A 86 -14.53 -4.73 -4.24
C CYS A 86 -14.52 -5.71 -3.06
N GLY A 87 -15.50 -6.60 -2.96
CA GLY A 87 -15.60 -7.59 -1.89
C GLY A 87 -16.21 -7.01 -0.61
N ALA A 88 -15.89 -7.62 0.53
CA ALA A 88 -16.46 -7.25 1.82
C ALA A 88 -16.21 -5.77 2.15
N ASN A 89 -17.23 -5.08 2.68
CA ASN A 89 -17.05 -3.77 3.28
C ASN A 89 -16.58 -3.97 4.73
N LEU A 90 -15.35 -3.56 5.03
CA LEU A 90 -14.71 -3.76 6.33
C LEU A 90 -14.72 -2.49 7.19
N GLY A 91 -15.43 -1.45 6.75
CA GLY A 91 -15.56 -0.19 7.48
C GLY A 91 -14.64 0.91 6.93
N HIS A 92 -15.05 2.17 7.11
CA HIS A 92 -14.27 3.37 6.73
C HIS A 92 -13.79 3.38 5.27
N GLY A 93 -14.51 2.71 4.38
CA GLY A 93 -14.17 2.56 2.96
C GLY A 93 -13.01 1.59 2.69
N VAL A 94 -12.64 0.75 3.65
CA VAL A 94 -11.75 -0.40 3.45
C VAL A 94 -12.57 -1.54 2.86
N THR A 95 -12.05 -2.15 1.81
CA THR A 95 -12.73 -3.24 1.09
C THR A 95 -11.90 -4.52 1.12
N GLY A 96 -12.55 -5.66 0.88
CA GLY A 96 -11.90 -6.96 0.82
C GLY A 96 -10.70 -6.98 -0.14
N ARG A 97 -10.84 -6.40 -1.34
CA ARG A 97 -9.73 -6.27 -2.30
C ARG A 97 -8.51 -5.53 -1.75
N GLU A 98 -8.75 -4.44 -1.02
CA GLU A 98 -7.66 -3.67 -0.41
C GLU A 98 -6.90 -4.52 0.62
N VAL A 99 -7.63 -5.30 1.43
CA VAL A 99 -7.03 -6.16 2.45
C VAL A 99 -6.35 -7.38 1.82
N ASP A 100 -6.97 -8.00 0.82
CA ASP A 100 -6.39 -9.10 0.04
C ASP A 100 -5.06 -8.68 -0.58
N TRP A 101 -5.01 -7.50 -1.21
CA TRP A 101 -3.75 -6.95 -1.73
C TRP A 101 -2.70 -6.78 -0.63
N ALA A 102 -3.09 -6.21 0.52
CA ALA A 102 -2.16 -5.96 1.62
C ALA A 102 -1.62 -7.26 2.24
N ILE A 103 -2.42 -8.34 2.25
CA ILE A 103 -1.97 -9.69 2.64
C ILE A 103 -0.94 -10.19 1.63
N GLU A 104 -1.29 -10.20 0.34
CA GLU A 104 -0.47 -10.80 -0.73
C GLU A 104 0.84 -10.03 -0.99
N ASN A 105 0.81 -8.70 -0.89
CA ASN A 105 1.89 -7.84 -1.38
C ASN A 105 2.58 -7.03 -0.27
N GLU A 106 1.93 -6.88 0.89
CA GLU A 106 2.43 -6.03 1.98
C GLU A 106 2.59 -6.78 3.31
N TRP A 107 2.54 -8.12 3.30
CA TRP A 107 2.74 -9.00 4.45
C TRP A 107 1.85 -8.63 5.65
N VAL A 108 0.59 -8.27 5.40
CA VAL A 108 -0.40 -8.11 6.46
C VAL A 108 -0.79 -9.49 6.97
N CYS A 109 -0.58 -9.73 8.27
CA CYS A 109 -0.96 -10.98 8.93
C CYS A 109 -2.06 -10.79 9.99
N THR A 110 -2.29 -9.55 10.42
CA THR A 110 -3.22 -9.17 11.50
C THR A 110 -3.91 -7.84 11.16
N ALA A 111 -5.05 -7.56 11.80
CA ALA A 111 -5.71 -6.26 11.73
C ALA A 111 -4.76 -5.12 12.14
N ASP A 112 -3.90 -5.38 13.12
CA ASP A 112 -2.89 -4.43 13.59
C ASP A 112 -1.86 -4.06 12.51
N ASP A 113 -1.45 -5.02 11.66
CA ASP A 113 -0.58 -4.76 10.50
C ASP A 113 -1.24 -3.76 9.56
N PHE A 114 -2.50 -4.01 9.23
CA PHE A 114 -3.23 -3.18 8.31
C PHE A 114 -3.52 -1.79 8.91
N LEU A 115 -4.13 -1.75 10.10
CA LEU A 115 -4.66 -0.52 10.70
C LEU A 115 -3.59 0.43 11.19
N TRP A 116 -2.50 -0.07 11.78
CA TRP A 116 -1.49 0.78 12.40
C TRP A 116 -0.22 0.93 11.57
N ARG A 117 0.07 0.01 10.65
CA ARG A 117 1.31 0.07 9.85
C ARG A 117 1.04 0.50 8.42
N ARG A 118 0.04 -0.09 7.74
CA ARG A 118 -0.25 0.19 6.31
C ARG A 118 -1.18 1.39 6.10
N SER A 119 -2.33 1.43 6.76
CA SER A 119 -3.39 2.42 6.47
C SER A 119 -3.48 3.60 7.44
N LYS A 120 -3.04 3.42 8.69
CA LYS A 120 -3.24 4.38 9.81
C LYS A 120 -4.72 4.63 10.15
N LEU A 121 -5.60 3.70 9.79
CA LEU A 121 -7.03 3.79 10.10
C LEU A 121 -7.41 3.30 11.50
N GLY A 122 -6.45 2.82 12.30
CA GLY A 122 -6.70 2.31 13.66
C GLY A 122 -7.37 3.30 14.61
N LEU A 123 -7.30 4.61 14.35
CA LEU A 123 -8.01 5.63 15.13
C LEU A 123 -9.51 5.75 14.80
N HIS A 124 -9.97 5.14 13.71
CA HIS A 124 -11.35 5.24 13.24
C HIS A 124 -12.17 3.98 13.53
N PHE A 125 -11.52 2.82 13.58
CA PHE A 125 -12.18 1.54 13.80
C PHE A 125 -12.60 1.37 15.27
N SER A 126 -13.84 0.94 15.49
CA SER A 126 -14.33 0.45 16.77
C SER A 126 -13.80 -0.96 17.08
N PRO A 127 -13.85 -1.43 18.33
CA PRO A 127 -13.39 -2.78 18.69
C PRO A 127 -14.05 -3.89 17.87
N ASP A 128 -15.35 -3.78 17.58
CA ASP A 128 -16.08 -4.77 16.78
C ASP A 128 -15.65 -4.75 15.31
N GLU A 129 -15.38 -3.57 14.76
CA GLU A 129 -14.83 -3.43 13.40
C GLU A 129 -13.40 -4.00 13.30
N VAL A 130 -12.59 -3.82 14.35
CA VAL A 130 -11.24 -4.42 14.43
C VAL A 130 -11.34 -5.95 14.46
N ALA A 131 -12.23 -6.51 15.28
CA ALA A 131 -12.44 -7.96 15.36
C ALA A 131 -12.90 -8.54 14.02
N ASN A 132 -13.84 -7.88 13.35
CA ASN A 132 -14.29 -8.29 12.02
C ASN A 132 -13.16 -8.27 10.97
N LEU A 133 -12.27 -7.27 11.03
CA LEU A 133 -11.09 -7.22 10.16
C LEU A 133 -10.08 -8.32 10.49
N GLU A 134 -9.84 -8.60 11.77
CA GLU A 134 -8.95 -9.67 12.23
C GLU A 134 -9.45 -11.03 11.73
N ASP A 135 -10.74 -11.32 11.91
CA ASP A 135 -11.37 -12.55 11.44
C ASP A 135 -11.30 -12.69 9.92
N TYR A 136 -11.49 -11.60 9.19
CA TYR A 136 -11.34 -11.58 7.73
C TYR A 136 -9.92 -11.95 7.30
N ILE A 137 -8.91 -11.32 7.90
CA ILE A 137 -7.50 -11.56 7.59
C ILE A 137 -7.11 -13.01 7.97
N ALA A 138 -7.48 -13.46 9.16
CA ALA A 138 -7.21 -14.83 9.60
C ALA A 138 -7.86 -15.87 8.68
N GLY A 139 -9.11 -15.62 8.24
CA GLY A 139 -9.80 -16.47 7.29
C GLY A 139 -9.12 -16.54 5.92
N LYS A 140 -8.54 -15.43 5.45
CA LYS A 140 -7.79 -15.38 4.18
C LYS A 140 -6.44 -16.08 4.25
N LEU A 141 -5.75 -16.02 5.39
CA LEU A 141 -4.45 -16.67 5.58
C LEU A 141 -4.54 -18.18 5.83
N ALA A 142 -5.72 -18.66 6.26
CA ALA A 142 -5.97 -20.08 6.48
C ALA A 142 -6.40 -20.84 5.21
N ALA A 143 -6.72 -20.12 4.12
CA ALA A 143 -7.17 -20.66 2.84
C ALA A 143 -5.99 -20.97 1.91
#